data_AF-A0A965FX95-F1
#
_entry.id   AF-A0A965FX95-F1
#
_cell.length_a   1.000
_cell.length_b   1.000
_cell.length_c   1.000
_cell.angle_alpha   90.00
_cell.angle_beta   90.00
_cell.angle_gamma   90.00
#
_symmetry.space_group_name_H-M   'P 1'
#
loop_
_entity.id
_entity.type
_entity.pdbx_description
1 polymer ?
#
loop_
_entity_poly.entity_id
_entity_poly.type
_entity_poly.pdbx_seq_one_letter_code
_entity_poly.pdbx_strand_id
1 'polypeptide(L)'
;MYKSFLKSALVLGLGLGVPSMVFAEQEAQKLVATDTVFILNSLLFLVGGFLVFWMAAGFAMLEAGLVRSKNVTMQLTKNVAL
;
A
#
# COMPACT_ATOMS: atom_id res chain seq x y z
N MET A 1 16.63 -55.35 -2.47
CA MET A 1 15.56 -55.06 -1.48
C MET A 1 15.87 -53.82 -0.63
N TYR A 2 17.03 -53.73 0.04
CA TYR A 2 17.43 -52.58 0.87
C TYR A 2 17.45 -51.20 0.16
N LYS A 3 17.89 -51.12 -1.10
CA LYS A 3 17.95 -49.84 -1.86
C LYS A 3 16.57 -49.21 -2.14
N SER A 4 15.52 -50.02 -2.28
CA SER A 4 14.15 -49.51 -2.49
C SER A 4 13.56 -49.00 -1.17
N PHE A 5 13.82 -49.71 -0.07
CA PHE A 5 13.43 -49.28 1.27
C PHE A 5 14.14 -47.99 1.70
N LEU A 6 15.44 -47.87 1.40
CA LEU A 6 16.24 -46.69 1.73
C LEU A 6 15.80 -45.44 0.93
N LYS A 7 15.41 -45.61 -0.35
CA LYS A 7 14.85 -44.52 -1.16
C LYS A 7 13.49 -44.06 -0.64
N SER A 8 12.61 -44.98 -0.26
CA SER A 8 11.30 -44.64 0.31
C SER A 8 11.42 -43.91 1.65
N ALA A 9 12.38 -44.32 2.50
CA ALA A 9 12.66 -43.64 3.75
C ALA A 9 13.22 -42.21 3.54
N LEU A 10 14.09 -42.03 2.54
CA LEU A 10 14.65 -40.71 2.19
C LEU A 10 13.59 -39.77 1.60
N VAL A 11 12.68 -40.28 0.76
CA VAL A 11 11.56 -39.51 0.21
C VAL A 11 10.56 -39.11 1.30
N LEU A 12 10.29 -39.98 2.28
CA LEU A 12 9.47 -39.63 3.45
C LEU A 12 10.13 -38.55 4.31
N GLY A 13 11.44 -38.66 4.56
CA GLY A 13 12.19 -37.68 5.36
C GLY A 13 12.26 -36.29 4.71
N LEU A 14 12.48 -36.22 3.40
CA LEU A 14 12.41 -34.97 2.64
C LEU A 14 10.97 -34.43 2.53
N GLY A 15 9.99 -35.31 2.29
CA GLY A 15 8.58 -34.93 2.19
C GLY A 15 7.97 -34.39 3.49
N LEU A 16 8.53 -34.76 4.66
CA LEU A 16 8.13 -34.23 5.96
C LEU A 16 9.00 -33.05 6.43
N GLY A 17 10.26 -32.98 5.99
CA GLY A 17 11.17 -31.86 6.30
C GLY A 17 10.86 -30.59 5.52
N VAL A 18 10.51 -30.69 4.23
CA VAL A 18 10.19 -29.53 3.38
C VAL A 18 8.98 -28.73 3.90
N PRO A 19 7.86 -29.35 4.35
CA PRO A 19 6.77 -28.62 4.97
C PRO A 19 7.19 -27.85 6.23
N SER A 20 8.02 -28.44 7.10
CA SER A 20 8.44 -27.77 8.35
C SER A 20 9.29 -26.52 8.10
N MET A 21 10.09 -26.51 7.03
CA MET A 21 10.82 -25.31 6.62
C MET A 21 9.85 -24.26 6.11
N VAL A 22 8.91 -24.61 5.23
CA VAL A 22 7.88 -23.69 4.69
C VAL A 22 7.06 -23.01 5.79
N PHE A 23 6.70 -23.74 6.86
CA PHE A 23 5.97 -23.14 7.99
C PHE A 23 6.87 -22.24 8.86
N ALA A 24 8.17 -22.50 8.96
CA ALA A 24 9.11 -21.64 9.69
C ALA A 24 9.42 -20.33 8.94
N GLU A 25 9.55 -20.36 7.61
CA GLU A 25 9.73 -19.14 6.80
C GLU A 25 8.43 -18.31 6.74
N GLN A 26 7.26 -18.96 6.88
CA GLN A 26 5.96 -18.27 6.96
C GLN A 26 5.84 -17.36 8.19
N GLU A 27 6.42 -17.70 9.34
CA GLU A 27 6.36 -16.84 10.53
C GLU A 27 7.16 -15.55 10.34
N ALA A 28 8.36 -15.64 9.75
CA ALA A 28 9.20 -14.48 9.45
C ALA A 28 8.59 -13.60 8.34
N GLN A 29 8.02 -14.20 7.30
CA GLN A 29 7.39 -13.47 6.21
C GLN A 29 6.07 -12.80 6.64
N LYS A 30 5.34 -13.38 7.61
CA LYS A 30 4.10 -12.81 8.15
C LYS A 30 4.36 -11.53 8.96
N LEU A 31 5.46 -11.47 9.71
CA LEU A 31 5.86 -10.28 10.49
C LEU A 31 6.22 -9.11 9.57
N VAL A 32 7.04 -9.34 8.53
CA VAL A 32 7.41 -8.32 7.53
C VAL A 32 6.20 -7.86 6.70
N ALA A 33 5.28 -8.78 6.38
CA ALA A 33 4.04 -8.45 5.70
C ALA A 33 3.16 -7.51 6.55
N THR A 34 3.06 -7.72 7.86
CA THR A 34 2.29 -6.81 8.72
C THR A 34 2.87 -5.39 8.78
N ASP A 35 4.18 -5.25 8.94
CA ASP A 35 4.83 -3.94 9.03
C ASP A 35 4.73 -3.16 7.72
N THR A 36 4.99 -3.83 6.58
CA THR A 36 4.87 -3.21 5.25
C THR A 36 3.43 -2.86 4.91
N VAL A 37 2.45 -3.70 5.25
CA VAL A 37 1.03 -3.40 5.04
C VAL A 37 0.60 -2.19 5.89
N PHE A 38 1.03 -2.10 7.15
CA PHE A 38 0.71 -0.95 8.00
C PHE A 38 1.32 0.35 7.44
N ILE A 39 2.61 0.33 7.08
CA ILE A 39 3.32 1.49 6.52
C ILE A 39 2.66 1.96 5.22
N LEU A 40 2.35 1.04 4.31
CA LEU A 40 1.75 1.38 3.02
C LEU A 40 0.32 1.90 3.18
N ASN A 41 -0.48 1.34 4.10
CA ASN A 41 -1.83 1.86 4.38
C ASN A 41 -1.79 3.28 4.96
N SER A 42 -0.87 3.55 5.89
CA SER A 42 -0.70 4.90 6.45
C SER A 42 -0.17 5.90 5.42
N LEU A 43 0.79 5.50 4.58
CA LEU A 43 1.31 6.34 3.51
C LEU A 43 0.22 6.64 2.48
N LEU A 44 -0.54 5.64 2.04
CA LEU A 44 -1.66 5.81 1.13
C LEU A 44 -2.75 6.71 1.72
N PHE A 45 -3.01 6.66 3.02
CA PHE A 45 -3.92 7.59 3.68
C PHE A 45 -3.39 9.03 3.69
N LEU A 46 -2.09 9.24 3.96
CA LEU A 46 -1.48 10.58 3.93
C LEU A 46 -1.45 11.18 2.52
N VAL A 47 -1.05 10.39 1.53
CA VAL A 47 -1.01 10.82 0.12
C VAL A 47 -2.42 11.03 -0.42
N GLY A 48 -3.36 10.13 -0.09
CA GLY A 48 -4.78 10.29 -0.40
C GLY A 48 -5.38 11.54 0.23
N GLY A 49 -5.06 11.81 1.50
CA GLY A 49 -5.48 13.03 2.20
C GLY A 49 -4.93 14.30 1.56
N PHE A 50 -3.65 14.30 1.17
CA PHE A 50 -3.04 15.42 0.44
C PHE A 50 -3.72 15.66 -0.92
N LEU A 51 -4.01 14.59 -1.67
CA LEU A 51 -4.70 14.68 -2.97
C LEU A 51 -6.13 15.22 -2.84
N VAL A 52 -6.83 14.94 -1.74
CA VAL A 52 -8.16 15.50 -1.48
C VAL A 52 -8.09 17.00 -1.19
N PHE A 53 -7.09 17.48 -0.42
CA PHE A 53 -6.90 18.92 -0.23
C PHE A 53 -6.59 19.67 -1.53
N TRP A 54 -5.91 19.01 -2.48
CA TRP A 54 -5.67 19.56 -3.82
C TRP A 54 -6.98 19.81 -4.61
N MET A 55 -8.08 19.13 -4.27
CA MET A 55 -9.38 19.34 -4.90
C MET A 55 -9.92 20.77 -4.69
N ALA A 56 -9.68 21.37 -3.51
CA ALA A 56 -10.09 22.74 -3.21
C ALA A 56 -9.34 23.76 -4.08
N ALA A 57 -8.03 23.54 -4.30
CA ALA A 57 -7.24 24.35 -5.24
C ALA A 57 -7.71 24.16 -6.69
N GLY A 58 -8.15 22.95 -7.06
CA GLY A 58 -8.76 22.66 -8.36
C GLY A 58 -10.03 23.47 -8.63
N PHE A 59 -10.96 23.54 -7.67
CA PHE A 59 -12.18 24.35 -7.82
C PHE A 59 -11.90 25.84 -7.85
N ALA A 60 -10.98 26.32 -7.01
CA ALA A 60 -10.54 27.71 -7.02
C ALA A 60 -10.00 28.14 -8.40
N MET A 61 -9.28 27.26 -9.11
CA MET A 61 -8.80 27.53 -10.47
C MET A 61 -9.92 27.56 -11.53
N LEU A 62 -10.97 26.74 -11.39
CA LEU A 62 -12.13 26.78 -12.29
C LEU A 62 -12.95 28.07 -12.10
N GLU A 63 -13.11 28.53 -10.86
CA GLU A 63 -13.78 29.79 -10.55
C GLU A 63 -12.96 31.02 -10.96
N ALA A 64 -11.63 30.92 -10.94
CA ALA A 64 -10.76 31.96 -11.49
C ALA A 64 -10.87 32.08 -13.03
N GLY A 65 -11.07 30.98 -13.74
CA GLY A 65 -11.17 30.97 -15.21
C GLY A 65 -12.48 31.52 -15.77
N LEU A 66 -13.58 31.43 -15.01
CA LEU A 66 -14.92 31.90 -15.44
C LEU A 66 -15.22 33.35 -15.03
N VAL A 67 -14.33 33.99 -14.26
CA VAL A 67 -14.53 35.33 -13.74
C VAL A 67 -13.74 36.35 -14.56
N ARG A 68 -14.35 37.53 -14.80
CA ARG A 68 -13.69 38.67 -15.45
C ARG A 68 -12.35 38.95 -14.78
N SER A 69 -11.27 38.96 -15.57
CA SER A 69 -9.87 39.00 -15.12
C SER A 69 -9.57 40.05 -14.04
N LYS A 70 -10.26 41.19 -14.05
CA LYS A 70 -10.07 42.28 -13.06
C LYS A 70 -10.49 41.90 -11.61
N ASN A 71 -11.37 40.90 -11.44
CA ASN A 71 -11.95 40.52 -10.14
C ASN A 71 -11.54 39.11 -9.67
N VAL A 72 -10.66 38.41 -10.40
CA VAL A 72 -10.27 37.01 -10.12
C VAL A 72 -9.60 36.88 -8.76
N THR A 73 -8.70 37.79 -8.39
CA THR A 73 -8.01 37.78 -7.09
C THR A 73 -8.99 37.88 -5.92
N MET A 74 -10.05 38.68 -6.05
CA MET A 74 -11.09 38.82 -5.01
C MET A 74 -11.97 37.57 -4.86
N GLN A 75 -12.16 36.77 -5.92
CA GLN A 75 -12.89 35.51 -5.84
C GLN A 75 -12.04 34.39 -5.25
N LEU A 76 -10.76 34.33 -5.62
CA LEU A 76 -9.80 33.38 -5.05
C LEU A 76 -9.61 33.59 -3.54
N THR A 77 -9.50 34.84 -3.08
CA THR A 77 -9.38 35.13 -1.64
C THR A 77 -10.63 34.70 -0.86
N LYS A 78 -11.82 34.77 -1.46
CA LYS A 78 -13.06 34.29 -0.84
C LYS A 78 -13.10 32.77 -0.73
N ASN A 79 -12.64 32.03 -1.73
CA ASN A 79 -12.61 30.56 -1.69
C ASN A 79 -11.57 29.98 -0.74
N VAL A 80 -10.49 30.71 -0.44
CA VAL A 80 -9.46 30.26 0.52
C VAL A 80 -9.83 30.64 1.96
N ALA A 81 -10.58 31.72 2.15
CA ALA A 81 -10.96 32.23 3.48
C ALA A 81 -12.32 31.73 3.98
N LEU A 82 -13.08 31.00 3.14
CA LEU A 82 -14.33 30.34 3.52
C LEU A 82 -14.05 28.94 4.08
#